data_AF-A0A0E2E634-F1
#
_entry.id   AF-A0A0E2E634-F1
#
_cell.length_a   1.000
_cell.length_b   1.000
_cell.length_c   1.000
_cell.angle_alpha   90.00
_cell.angle_beta   90.00
_cell.angle_gamma   90.00
#
_symmetry.space_group_name_H-M   'P 1'
#
loop_
_entity.id
_entity.type
_entity.pdbx_description
1 polymer ?
#
loop_
_entity_poly.entity_id
_entity_poly.type
_entity_poly.pdbx_seq_one_letter_code
_entity_poly.pdbx_strand_id
1 'polypeptide(L)'
;MMAESKKLFITILLAAGLLTAVAATENAGRAVLGISPHEKEITVTAVTADGSPVQVEGCTVTEFPSGEETVLTATGTKVVLKGALIELVCYKNRLTSLDVRGLTALQELYCQDNILTSLDVRELTGLHTLYCGKNRFTALDIRGLTALQELYCNDNEIASLDVRGLTGLHTLDCDNNRLTSLDVQGLTALQWLDCHFNKLTSLDVHGLTSLQVLECSSNRLTSLDVHVLTALKNLYCQDNKLTSLDVRGLTGLRTLFCNDNRLTALDVRRLTALQKLDCSSNAIASIDVRGLTGLHTLYCDNNRLTSLDVQGLTALQLLVCSDNQLTALNVQDLPALQALGFQHNRLEEDALIRILNSLPDRKTDEEGLAVLYSEGEKLPKESGSAVPASAEFRAAFKAAKQKNWKLYMQTEDGDGTEIQLQEE
;
A
#
# COMPACT_ATOMS: atom_id res chain seq x y z
N MET A 1 -7.46 45.63 7.56
CA MET A 1 -7.06 44.91 8.80
C MET A 1 -8.15 43.89 9.11
N MET A 2 -8.07 42.59 8.88
CA MET A 2 -7.01 41.61 8.60
C MET A 2 -7.40 40.83 7.33
N ALA A 3 -6.67 40.99 6.22
CA ALA A 3 -6.74 40.12 5.03
C ALA A 3 -5.52 40.38 4.09
N GLU A 4 -4.38 40.76 4.68
CA GLU A 4 -3.20 41.27 3.94
C GLU A 4 -1.86 40.77 4.55
N SER A 5 -1.82 39.53 5.06
CA SER A 5 -0.62 39.01 5.74
C SER A 5 -0.17 37.60 5.31
N LYS A 6 -0.58 37.13 4.12
CA LYS A 6 -0.05 35.90 3.51
C LYS A 6 0.32 36.03 2.02
N LYS A 7 0.27 37.24 1.45
CA LYS A 7 0.72 37.57 0.08
C LYS A 7 2.06 38.32 0.03
N LEU A 8 2.81 38.32 1.13
CA LEU A 8 4.07 39.05 1.25
C LEU A 8 5.18 38.16 1.85
N PHE A 9 5.44 37.01 1.21
CA PHE A 9 6.66 36.21 1.45
C PHE A 9 7.21 35.53 0.18
N ILE A 10 6.64 35.80 -1.01
CA ILE A 10 7.09 35.23 -2.30
C ILE A 10 7.53 36.32 -3.31
N THR A 11 7.54 37.61 -2.92
CA THR A 11 7.81 38.73 -3.86
C THR A 11 9.16 39.44 -3.65
N ILE A 12 10.15 38.85 -2.97
CA ILE A 12 11.50 39.44 -2.87
C ILE A 12 12.57 38.35 -2.96
N LEU A 13 12.87 37.87 -4.17
CA LEU A 13 14.15 37.21 -4.49
C LEU A 13 14.50 37.19 -6.00
N LEU A 14 13.91 38.10 -6.79
CA LEU A 14 14.25 38.30 -8.21
C LEU A 14 14.62 39.75 -8.47
N ALA A 15 15.70 40.21 -7.83
CA ALA A 15 16.36 41.46 -8.22
C ALA A 15 17.83 41.42 -7.82
N ALA A 16 18.66 40.82 -8.69
CA ALA A 16 20.05 41.17 -9.02
C ALA A 16 20.86 39.93 -9.40
N GLY A 17 21.44 39.91 -10.60
CA GLY A 17 22.58 39.03 -10.87
C GLY A 17 22.68 38.43 -12.27
N LEU A 18 23.09 39.26 -13.23
CA LEU A 18 23.87 38.93 -14.43
C LEU A 18 23.40 37.76 -15.34
N LEU A 19 22.86 38.16 -16.50
CA LEU A 19 23.00 37.41 -17.75
C LEU A 19 24.49 37.14 -18.03
N THR A 20 24.92 35.89 -17.89
CA THR A 20 25.97 35.33 -18.72
C THR A 20 25.31 34.44 -19.74
N ALA A 21 25.38 34.85 -21.01
CA ALA A 21 24.90 34.10 -22.16
C ALA A 21 25.62 32.75 -22.23
N VAL A 22 24.97 31.70 -21.73
CA VAL A 22 25.27 30.32 -22.08
C VAL A 22 24.53 30.04 -23.38
N ALA A 23 25.22 29.42 -24.33
CA ALA A 23 24.67 29.08 -25.64
C ALA A 23 23.25 28.50 -25.49
N ALA A 24 22.27 29.19 -26.07
CA ALA A 24 20.88 28.81 -26.02
C ALA A 24 20.73 27.43 -26.65
N THR A 25 20.55 26.40 -25.82
CA THR A 25 20.00 25.13 -26.24
C THR A 25 18.66 25.39 -26.91
N GLU A 26 18.41 24.84 -28.09
CA GLU A 26 17.20 25.05 -28.91
C GLU A 26 15.86 24.76 -28.20
N ASN A 27 15.91 24.22 -26.97
CA ASN A 27 14.78 23.84 -26.11
C ASN A 27 14.48 24.80 -24.94
N ALA A 28 15.15 25.95 -24.80
CA ALA A 28 14.85 26.88 -23.71
C ALA A 28 13.34 27.23 -23.68
N GLY A 29 12.64 26.89 -22.59
CA GLY A 29 11.21 27.18 -22.42
C GLY A 29 10.25 26.37 -23.31
N ARG A 30 10.62 25.16 -23.76
CA ARG A 30 9.78 24.32 -24.62
C ARG A 30 9.67 22.88 -24.11
N ALA A 31 8.44 22.38 -23.96
CA ALA A 31 8.16 20.95 -23.82
C ALA A 31 7.85 20.36 -25.20
N VAL A 32 8.42 19.20 -25.54
CA VAL A 32 8.11 18.49 -26.79
C VAL A 32 7.48 17.14 -26.47
N LEU A 33 6.22 16.98 -26.87
CA LEU A 33 5.43 15.77 -26.69
C LEU A 33 5.41 15.00 -28.01
N GLY A 34 5.96 13.78 -28.00
CA GLY A 34 5.86 12.83 -29.10
C GLY A 34 4.61 12.00 -28.97
N ILE A 35 3.77 11.99 -30.00
CA ILE A 35 2.48 11.31 -30.01
C ILE A 35 2.44 10.19 -31.04
N SER A 36 1.58 9.21 -30.81
CA SER A 36 1.33 8.14 -31.76
C SER A 36 0.74 8.68 -33.08
N PRO A 37 1.10 8.13 -34.25
CA PRO A 37 0.45 8.50 -35.51
C PRO A 37 -1.06 8.25 -35.54
N HIS A 38 -1.56 7.35 -34.68
CA HIS A 38 -2.96 6.93 -34.63
C HIS A 38 -3.80 7.66 -33.57
N GLU A 39 -3.16 8.43 -32.69
CA GLU A 39 -3.81 9.14 -31.58
C GLU A 39 -3.49 10.61 -31.71
N LYS A 40 -4.48 11.39 -32.14
CA LYS A 40 -4.32 12.80 -32.47
C LYS A 40 -4.83 13.72 -31.37
N GLU A 41 -5.63 13.21 -30.45
CA GLU A 41 -6.10 13.98 -29.30
C GLU A 41 -5.19 13.68 -28.12
N ILE A 42 -4.68 14.74 -27.50
CA ILE A 42 -3.98 14.66 -26.22
C ILE A 42 -4.63 15.64 -25.25
N THR A 43 -4.75 15.23 -23.99
CA THR A 43 -5.22 16.08 -22.90
C THR A 43 -4.02 16.58 -22.13
N VAL A 44 -3.87 17.90 -22.03
CA VAL A 44 -2.77 18.52 -21.30
C VAL A 44 -3.29 19.62 -20.37
N THR A 45 -2.61 19.80 -19.25
CA THR A 45 -2.69 21.02 -18.44
C THR A 45 -1.27 21.55 -18.30
N ALA A 46 -1.07 22.85 -18.44
CA ALA A 46 0.23 23.45 -18.19
C ALA A 46 0.05 24.84 -17.58
N VAL A 47 0.90 25.17 -16.61
CA VAL A 47 0.86 26.45 -15.89
C VAL A 47 2.10 27.26 -16.22
N THR A 48 1.92 28.50 -16.66
CA THR A 48 3.00 29.47 -16.83
C THR A 48 3.18 30.30 -15.57
N ALA A 49 4.43 30.65 -15.25
CA ALA A 49 4.76 31.44 -14.06
C ALA A 49 4.06 32.82 -13.99
N ASP A 50 3.75 33.41 -15.14
CA ASP A 50 3.14 34.73 -15.27
C ASP A 50 1.64 34.68 -15.59
N GLY A 51 1.05 33.49 -15.71
CA GLY A 51 -0.36 33.30 -16.08
C GLY A 51 -0.68 33.57 -17.55
N SER A 52 0.34 33.77 -18.41
CA SER A 52 0.15 33.90 -19.85
C SER A 52 -0.36 32.60 -20.49
N PRO A 53 -1.14 32.65 -21.59
CA PRO A 53 -1.52 31.45 -22.33
C PRO A 53 -0.33 30.63 -22.79
N VAL A 54 -0.44 29.31 -22.70
CA VAL A 54 0.57 28.36 -23.15
C VAL A 54 0.56 28.33 -24.66
N GLN A 55 1.68 28.64 -25.29
CA GLN A 55 1.80 28.65 -26.76
C GLN A 55 1.99 27.21 -27.27
N VAL A 56 1.32 26.86 -28.36
CA VAL A 56 1.32 25.50 -28.92
C VAL A 56 1.73 25.51 -30.39
N GLU A 57 2.61 24.59 -30.76
CA GLU A 57 2.88 24.23 -32.15
C GLU A 57 2.54 22.75 -32.41
N GLY A 58 2.19 22.42 -33.64
CA GLY A 58 1.86 21.03 -34.02
C GLY A 58 0.43 20.62 -33.68
N CYS A 59 -0.45 21.58 -33.38
CA CYS A 59 -1.87 21.38 -33.14
C CYS A 59 -2.75 22.25 -34.04
N THR A 60 -4.06 22.04 -33.99
CA THR A 60 -5.08 22.86 -34.66
C THR A 60 -5.26 24.24 -34.01
N VAL A 61 -4.86 24.38 -32.75
CA VAL A 61 -4.80 25.64 -32.01
C VAL A 61 -3.34 26.12 -31.85
N THR A 62 -3.17 27.42 -31.65
CA THR A 62 -1.86 28.06 -31.44
C THR A 62 -1.56 28.36 -29.97
N GLU A 63 -2.56 28.33 -29.10
CA GLU A 63 -2.41 28.53 -27.65
C GLU A 63 -3.61 27.96 -26.89
N PHE A 64 -3.46 27.80 -25.57
CA PHE A 64 -4.56 27.51 -24.65
C PHE A 64 -4.34 28.20 -23.28
N PRO A 65 -5.40 28.38 -22.46
CA PRO A 65 -5.28 29.05 -21.16
C PRO A 65 -4.35 28.30 -20.19
N SER A 66 -3.52 29.05 -19.46
CA SER A 66 -2.67 28.47 -18.40
C SER A 66 -3.53 27.94 -17.24
N GLY A 67 -3.24 26.71 -16.81
CA GLY A 67 -3.92 26.05 -15.69
C GLY A 67 -5.28 25.43 -16.01
N GLU A 68 -5.68 25.39 -17.28
CA GLU A 68 -6.91 24.72 -17.72
C GLU A 68 -6.58 23.40 -18.45
N GLU A 69 -7.28 22.34 -18.08
CA GLU A 69 -7.22 21.07 -18.81
C GLU A 69 -7.78 21.27 -20.21
N THR A 70 -6.94 20.99 -21.22
CA THR A 70 -7.24 21.26 -22.62
C THR A 70 -6.99 20.03 -23.46
N VAL A 71 -7.97 19.65 -24.28
CA VAL A 71 -7.80 18.65 -25.34
C VAL A 71 -7.23 19.33 -26.58
N LEU A 72 -6.02 18.94 -26.97
CA LEU A 72 -5.35 19.42 -28.17
C LEU A 72 -5.46 18.38 -29.28
N THR A 73 -5.90 18.79 -30.47
CA THR A 73 -5.84 17.95 -31.67
C THR A 73 -4.54 18.23 -32.42
N ALA A 74 -3.62 17.27 -32.39
CA ALA A 74 -2.35 17.35 -33.07
C ALA A 74 -2.47 17.19 -34.59
N THR A 75 -1.69 17.96 -35.33
CA THR A 75 -1.63 17.91 -36.81
C THR A 75 -0.55 16.96 -37.31
N GLY A 76 0.45 16.64 -36.48
CA GLY A 76 1.59 15.78 -36.79
C GLY A 76 1.79 14.64 -35.80
N THR A 77 3.04 14.28 -35.55
CA THR A 77 3.46 13.35 -34.49
C THR A 77 4.17 14.06 -33.32
N LYS A 78 4.18 15.38 -33.34
CA LYS A 78 4.88 16.24 -32.39
C LYS A 78 3.99 17.41 -32.01
N VAL A 79 3.82 17.61 -30.72
CA VAL A 79 3.21 18.80 -30.12
C VAL A 79 4.29 19.51 -29.32
N VAL A 80 4.36 20.83 -29.45
CA VAL A 80 5.33 21.65 -28.71
C VAL A 80 4.57 22.65 -27.86
N LEU A 81 4.80 22.62 -26.57
CA LEU A 81 4.29 23.60 -25.62
C LEU A 81 5.41 24.59 -25.30
N LYS A 82 5.11 25.89 -25.31
CA LYS A 82 6.09 26.93 -24.97
C LYS A 82 5.55 27.89 -23.91
N GLY A 83 6.46 28.38 -23.09
CA GLY A 83 6.19 29.33 -22.02
C GLY A 83 7.15 29.13 -20.85
N ALA A 84 7.08 30.01 -19.87
CA ALA A 84 7.77 29.83 -18.59
C ALA A 84 7.02 28.82 -17.73
N LEU A 85 7.02 27.54 -18.13
CA LEU A 85 6.23 26.49 -17.50
C LEU A 85 6.76 26.17 -16.09
N ILE A 86 5.85 26.16 -15.11
CA ILE A 86 6.10 25.72 -13.73
C ILE A 86 5.41 24.39 -13.43
N GLU A 87 4.36 24.04 -14.17
CA GLU A 87 3.65 22.76 -14.08
C GLU A 87 3.38 22.23 -15.48
N LEU A 88 3.55 20.92 -15.67
CA LEU A 88 3.16 20.20 -16.88
C LEU A 88 2.45 18.89 -16.53
N VAL A 89 1.18 18.78 -16.90
CA VAL A 89 0.36 17.58 -16.82
C VAL A 89 0.12 17.05 -18.23
N CYS A 90 0.63 15.85 -18.49
CA CYS A 90 0.52 15.17 -19.77
C CYS A 90 0.36 13.64 -19.61
N TYR A 91 -0.21 13.19 -18.49
CA TYR A 91 -0.50 11.78 -18.23
C TYR A 91 -1.58 11.22 -19.18
N LYS A 92 -1.66 9.89 -19.33
CA LYS A 92 -2.72 9.18 -20.10
C LYS A 92 -2.86 9.59 -21.58
N ASN A 93 -1.76 9.91 -22.23
CA ASN A 93 -1.75 10.39 -23.63
C ASN A 93 -1.08 9.41 -24.61
N ARG A 94 -0.66 8.23 -24.13
CA ARG A 94 0.16 7.28 -24.89
C ARG A 94 1.37 7.94 -25.57
N LEU A 95 1.99 8.91 -24.90
CA LEU A 95 3.15 9.62 -25.41
C LEU A 95 4.30 8.64 -25.67
N THR A 96 4.92 8.76 -26.83
CA THR A 96 6.09 7.95 -27.26
C THR A 96 7.41 8.57 -26.84
N SER A 97 7.45 9.90 -26.67
CA SER A 97 8.60 10.64 -26.15
C SER A 97 8.15 11.90 -25.44
N LEU A 98 8.95 12.35 -24.47
CA LEU A 98 8.76 13.62 -23.77
C LEU A 98 10.13 14.28 -23.59
N ASP A 99 10.31 15.47 -24.16
CA ASP A 99 11.50 16.30 -23.95
C ASP A 99 11.12 17.54 -23.15
N VAL A 100 11.68 17.64 -21.95
CA VAL A 100 11.46 18.73 -20.99
C VAL A 100 12.76 19.46 -20.67
N ARG A 101 13.84 19.17 -21.39
CA ARG A 101 15.15 19.82 -21.18
C ARG A 101 15.02 21.33 -21.37
N GLY A 102 15.73 22.11 -20.57
CA GLY A 102 15.63 23.58 -20.57
C GLY A 102 14.38 24.16 -19.90
N LEU A 103 13.45 23.36 -19.36
CA LEU A 103 12.34 23.83 -18.52
C LEU A 103 12.80 24.04 -17.06
N THR A 104 13.84 24.84 -16.84
CA THR A 104 14.49 24.98 -15.51
C THR A 104 13.59 25.59 -14.42
N ALA A 105 12.45 26.18 -14.81
CA ALA A 105 11.44 26.71 -13.89
C ALA A 105 10.38 25.67 -13.49
N LEU A 106 10.39 24.48 -14.10
CA LEU A 106 9.40 23.44 -13.84
C LEU A 106 9.54 22.92 -12.40
N GLN A 107 8.43 22.96 -11.68
CA GLN A 107 8.27 22.57 -10.28
C GLN A 107 7.51 21.25 -10.16
N GLU A 108 6.56 21.02 -11.06
CA GLU A 108 5.72 19.82 -11.07
C GLU A 108 5.63 19.20 -12.47
N LEU A 109 5.86 17.89 -12.56
CA LEU A 109 5.75 17.13 -13.80
C LEU A 109 4.92 15.86 -13.59
N TYR A 110 3.80 15.77 -14.30
CA TYR A 110 2.91 14.60 -14.32
C TYR A 110 2.88 14.00 -15.72
N CYS A 111 3.59 12.90 -15.91
CA CYS A 111 3.74 12.20 -17.19
C CYS A 111 3.46 10.69 -17.09
N GLN A 112 2.78 10.26 -16.02
CA GLN A 112 2.41 8.88 -15.78
C GLN A 112 1.44 8.31 -16.84
N ASP A 113 1.33 6.99 -16.94
CA ASP A 113 0.39 6.32 -17.84
C ASP A 113 0.61 6.73 -19.31
N ASN A 114 1.84 6.54 -19.77
CA ASN A 114 2.26 6.77 -21.15
C ASN A 114 3.09 5.57 -21.63
N ILE A 115 3.74 5.67 -22.78
CA ILE A 115 4.62 4.61 -23.32
C ILE A 115 6.07 5.12 -23.45
N LEU A 116 6.46 6.03 -22.56
CA LEU A 116 7.79 6.63 -22.53
C LEU A 116 8.84 5.58 -22.15
N THR A 117 9.96 5.59 -22.87
CA THR A 117 11.09 4.67 -22.62
C THR A 117 12.28 5.38 -21.98
N SER A 118 12.31 6.71 -22.03
CA SER A 118 13.31 7.56 -21.39
C SER A 118 12.72 8.93 -21.04
N LEU A 119 13.28 9.56 -20.03
CA LEU A 119 12.94 10.91 -19.58
C LEU A 119 14.22 11.55 -19.03
N ASP A 120 14.57 12.73 -19.54
CA ASP A 120 15.73 13.50 -19.06
C ASP A 120 15.26 14.70 -18.25
N VAL A 121 15.43 14.61 -16.93
CA VAL A 121 14.97 15.60 -15.94
C VAL A 121 16.14 16.32 -15.25
N ARG A 122 17.39 16.06 -15.63
CA ARG A 122 18.58 16.47 -14.86
C ARG A 122 18.74 17.99 -14.71
N GLU A 123 18.16 18.77 -15.62
CA GLU A 123 18.20 20.24 -15.60
C GLU A 123 17.04 20.86 -14.80
N LEU A 124 16.07 20.05 -14.35
CA LEU A 124 14.86 20.52 -13.66
C LEU A 124 15.13 20.70 -12.16
N THR A 125 16.14 21.49 -11.79
CA THR A 125 16.61 21.58 -10.40
C THR A 125 15.60 22.17 -9.41
N GLY A 126 14.55 22.85 -9.92
CA GLY A 126 13.43 23.36 -9.13
C GLY A 126 12.28 22.36 -8.94
N LEU A 127 12.36 21.16 -9.53
CA LEU A 127 11.31 20.15 -9.50
C LEU A 127 11.14 19.60 -8.07
N HIS A 128 9.98 19.84 -7.48
CA HIS A 128 9.62 19.25 -6.18
C HIS A 128 8.69 18.04 -6.32
N THR A 129 8.01 17.91 -7.46
CA THR A 129 7.06 16.82 -7.70
C THR A 129 7.28 16.15 -9.06
N LEU A 130 7.52 14.84 -9.06
CA LEU A 130 7.67 14.04 -10.27
C LEU A 130 6.80 12.78 -10.24
N TYR A 131 5.74 12.78 -11.06
CA TYR A 131 4.90 11.62 -11.32
C TYR A 131 5.22 11.08 -12.72
N CYS A 132 5.90 9.94 -12.77
CA CYS A 132 6.38 9.33 -13.99
C CYS A 132 6.11 7.81 -14.05
N GLY A 133 5.27 7.31 -13.13
CA GLY A 133 4.89 5.90 -13.08
C GLY A 133 4.13 5.40 -14.33
N LYS A 134 3.92 4.08 -14.44
CA LYS A 134 3.18 3.46 -15.56
C LYS A 134 3.73 3.87 -16.93
N ASN A 135 5.04 3.68 -17.09
CA ASN A 135 5.78 3.90 -18.33
C ASN A 135 6.63 2.66 -18.64
N ARG A 136 7.69 2.80 -19.44
CA ARG A 136 8.63 1.72 -19.78
C ARG A 136 10.07 2.12 -19.49
N PHE A 137 10.29 2.91 -18.45
CA PHE A 137 11.64 3.35 -18.06
C PHE A 137 12.45 2.17 -17.55
N THR A 138 13.64 1.99 -18.10
CA THR A 138 14.62 1.01 -17.59
C THR A 138 15.64 1.65 -16.64
N ALA A 139 15.75 2.99 -16.69
CA ALA A 139 16.57 3.82 -15.84
C ALA A 139 15.93 5.20 -15.71
N LEU A 140 16.18 5.87 -14.58
CA LEU A 140 15.77 7.24 -14.32
C LEU A 140 16.90 7.96 -13.58
N ASP A 141 17.46 9.01 -14.17
CA ASP A 141 18.53 9.80 -13.57
C ASP A 141 17.96 11.07 -12.92
N ILE A 142 17.81 11.02 -11.60
CA ILE A 142 17.27 12.09 -10.75
C ILE A 142 18.35 12.71 -9.85
N ARG A 143 19.63 12.41 -10.10
CA ARG A 143 20.72 12.92 -9.27
C ARG A 143 20.77 14.45 -9.39
N GLY A 144 20.90 15.12 -8.25
CA GLY A 144 20.96 16.58 -8.19
C GLY A 144 19.60 17.29 -8.14
N LEU A 145 18.47 16.57 -8.22
CA LEU A 145 17.14 17.13 -8.02
C LEU A 145 16.84 17.35 -6.53
N THR A 146 17.67 18.12 -5.84
CA THR A 146 17.63 18.27 -4.37
C THR A 146 16.37 18.96 -3.84
N ALA A 147 15.58 19.58 -4.71
CA ALA A 147 14.27 20.15 -4.38
C ALA A 147 13.15 19.09 -4.33
N LEU A 148 13.39 17.87 -4.80
CA LEU A 148 12.38 16.82 -4.91
C LEU A 148 11.83 16.43 -3.54
N GLN A 149 10.50 16.48 -3.42
CA GLN A 149 9.70 16.16 -2.23
C GLN A 149 8.87 14.90 -2.45
N GLU A 150 8.34 14.74 -3.67
CA GLU A 150 7.55 13.60 -4.10
C GLU A 150 8.11 12.98 -5.38
N LEU A 151 8.38 11.67 -5.33
CA LEU A 151 8.75 10.88 -6.49
C LEU A 151 7.84 9.66 -6.60
N TYR A 152 7.10 9.59 -7.71
CA TYR A 152 6.30 8.43 -8.10
C TYR A 152 6.84 7.89 -9.43
N CYS A 153 7.62 6.81 -9.38
CA CYS A 153 8.20 6.12 -10.53
C CYS A 153 7.79 4.64 -10.59
N ASN A 154 6.67 4.29 -9.97
CA ASN A 154 6.08 2.96 -9.95
C ASN A 154 5.71 2.41 -11.33
N ASP A 155 5.44 1.10 -11.43
CA ASP A 155 4.99 0.45 -12.67
C ASP A 155 5.91 0.77 -13.87
N ASN A 156 7.20 0.51 -13.72
CA ASN A 156 8.22 0.70 -14.77
C ASN A 156 9.13 -0.54 -14.85
N GLU A 157 10.24 -0.44 -15.57
CA GLU A 157 11.25 -1.51 -15.69
C GLU A 157 12.59 -1.11 -15.05
N ILE A 158 12.59 -0.19 -14.07
CA ILE A 158 13.79 0.42 -13.50
C ILE A 158 14.58 -0.65 -12.74
N ALA A 159 15.83 -0.86 -13.15
CA ALA A 159 16.72 -1.85 -12.52
C ALA A 159 17.56 -1.26 -11.37
N SER A 160 17.78 0.06 -11.38
CA SER A 160 18.55 0.79 -10.36
C SER A 160 18.02 2.22 -10.23
N LEU A 161 17.84 2.68 -9.00
CA LEU A 161 17.41 4.04 -8.68
C LEU A 161 18.37 4.64 -7.65
N ASP A 162 18.94 5.81 -7.96
CA ASP A 162 19.84 6.53 -7.06
C ASP A 162 19.11 7.74 -6.46
N VAL A 163 18.64 7.59 -5.23
CA VAL A 163 17.92 8.62 -4.47
C VAL A 163 18.82 9.35 -3.47
N ARG A 164 20.13 9.10 -3.47
CA ARG A 164 21.04 9.67 -2.48
C ARG A 164 21.12 11.19 -2.66
N GLY A 165 21.10 11.91 -1.55
CA GLY A 165 21.14 13.37 -1.53
C GLY A 165 19.80 14.06 -1.77
N LEU A 166 18.71 13.31 -2.01
CA LEU A 166 17.35 13.86 -2.10
C LEU A 166 16.76 14.09 -0.69
N THR A 167 17.47 14.85 0.15
CA THR A 167 17.16 14.95 1.59
C THR A 167 15.81 15.60 1.92
N GLY A 168 15.19 16.28 0.95
CA GLY A 168 13.85 16.87 1.06
C GLY A 168 12.70 15.90 0.74
N LEU A 169 13.02 14.68 0.27
CA LEU A 169 12.02 13.70 -0.16
C LEU A 169 11.22 13.19 1.04
N HIS A 170 9.90 13.43 1.02
CA HIS A 170 8.98 12.89 2.03
C HIS A 170 8.16 11.69 1.50
N THR A 171 8.03 11.56 0.18
CA THR A 171 7.36 10.42 -0.46
C THR A 171 8.23 9.84 -1.56
N LEU A 172 8.50 8.54 -1.46
CA LEU A 172 9.12 7.73 -2.50
C LEU A 172 8.23 6.54 -2.82
N ASP A 173 7.71 6.51 -4.03
CA ASP A 173 7.01 5.37 -4.60
C ASP A 173 7.78 4.86 -5.82
N CYS A 174 8.37 3.68 -5.65
CA CYS A 174 9.13 2.96 -6.67
C CYS A 174 8.66 1.51 -6.80
N ASP A 175 7.38 1.26 -6.52
CA ASP A 175 6.80 -0.07 -6.60
C ASP A 175 6.80 -0.65 -8.02
N ASN A 176 6.61 -1.96 -8.12
CA ASN A 176 6.47 -2.70 -9.38
C ASN A 176 7.55 -2.33 -10.42
N ASN A 177 8.80 -2.51 -10.02
CA ASN A 177 9.98 -2.25 -10.82
C ASN A 177 10.89 -3.51 -10.81
N ARG A 178 12.17 -3.35 -11.16
CA ARG A 178 13.15 -4.45 -11.19
C ARG A 178 14.32 -4.21 -10.23
N LEU A 179 14.12 -3.38 -9.20
CA LEU A 179 15.17 -3.01 -8.25
C LEU A 179 15.69 -4.23 -7.51
N THR A 180 17.01 -4.38 -7.47
CA THR A 180 17.70 -5.44 -6.70
C THR A 180 18.32 -4.91 -5.41
N SER A 181 18.52 -3.59 -5.33
CA SER A 181 18.97 -2.83 -4.17
C SER A 181 18.34 -1.45 -4.21
N LEU A 182 18.11 -0.86 -3.04
CA LEU A 182 17.66 0.53 -2.89
C LEU A 182 18.38 1.13 -1.69
N ASP A 183 19.17 2.18 -1.92
CA ASP A 183 19.87 2.92 -0.86
C ASP A 183 19.06 4.17 -0.51
N VAL A 184 18.35 4.10 0.62
CA VAL A 184 17.54 5.20 1.17
C VAL A 184 18.24 5.94 2.31
N GLN A 185 19.52 5.66 2.54
CA GLN A 185 20.24 6.26 3.65
C GLN A 185 20.32 7.79 3.49
N GLY A 186 20.09 8.51 4.60
CA GLY A 186 20.09 9.97 4.63
C GLY A 186 18.78 10.64 4.19
N LEU A 187 17.74 9.88 3.78
CA LEU A 187 16.41 10.41 3.49
C LEU A 187 15.60 10.66 4.79
N THR A 188 16.13 11.48 5.69
CA THR A 188 15.57 11.68 7.04
C THR A 188 14.18 12.34 7.07
N ALA A 189 13.79 13.00 5.97
CA ALA A 189 12.46 13.59 5.79
C ALA A 189 11.41 12.58 5.30
N LEU A 190 11.81 11.36 4.91
CA LEU A 190 10.93 10.37 4.31
C LEU A 190 9.84 9.93 5.30
N GLN A 191 8.59 10.07 4.89
CA GLN A 191 7.39 9.70 5.64
C GLN A 191 6.68 8.49 5.03
N TRP A 192 6.77 8.35 3.70
CA TRP A 192 6.21 7.23 2.95
C TRP A 192 7.28 6.63 2.04
N LEU A 193 7.53 5.33 2.23
CA LEU A 193 8.36 4.53 1.33
C LEU A 193 7.55 3.35 0.82
N ASP A 194 7.32 3.34 -0.49
CA ASP A 194 6.81 2.18 -1.21
C ASP A 194 7.87 1.64 -2.17
N CYS A 195 8.29 0.40 -1.94
CA CYS A 195 9.17 -0.36 -2.81
C CYS A 195 8.66 -1.79 -3.01
N HIS A 196 7.35 -2.04 -2.89
CA HIS A 196 6.80 -3.38 -3.09
C HIS A 196 6.92 -3.85 -4.55
N PHE A 197 6.72 -5.16 -4.79
CA PHE A 197 6.89 -5.81 -6.10
C PHE A 197 8.23 -5.47 -6.77
N ASN A 198 9.33 -5.63 -6.02
CA ASN A 198 10.68 -5.52 -6.54
C ASN A 198 11.45 -6.84 -6.30
N LYS A 199 12.78 -6.79 -6.40
CA LYS A 199 13.66 -7.96 -6.21
C LYS A 199 14.68 -7.69 -5.11
N LEU A 200 14.34 -6.82 -4.15
CA LEU A 200 15.22 -6.43 -3.05
C LEU A 200 15.54 -7.65 -2.18
N THR A 201 16.82 -7.83 -1.89
CA THR A 201 17.32 -8.89 -0.99
C THR A 201 17.67 -8.37 0.40
N SER A 202 17.86 -7.07 0.51
CA SER A 202 18.07 -6.29 1.73
C SER A 202 17.49 -4.90 1.54
N LEU A 203 17.09 -4.28 2.65
CA LEU A 203 16.63 -2.90 2.71
C LEU A 203 17.09 -2.32 4.04
N ASP A 204 17.99 -1.34 3.98
CA ASP A 204 18.45 -0.63 5.17
C ASP A 204 17.62 0.65 5.34
N VAL A 205 16.71 0.61 6.31
CA VAL A 205 15.84 1.74 6.70
C VAL A 205 16.35 2.47 7.94
N HIS A 206 17.57 2.15 8.40
CA HIS A 206 18.16 2.84 9.53
C HIS A 206 18.24 4.36 9.26
N GLY A 207 17.86 5.17 10.24
CA GLY A 207 17.88 6.64 10.12
C GLY A 207 16.64 7.26 9.46
N LEU A 208 15.68 6.48 8.94
CA LEU A 208 14.39 6.97 8.44
C LEU A 208 13.42 7.30 9.59
N THR A 209 13.84 8.09 10.57
CA THR A 209 13.11 8.30 11.85
C THR A 209 11.75 8.97 11.70
N SER A 210 11.50 9.62 10.57
CA SER A 210 10.21 10.26 10.23
C SER A 210 9.22 9.31 9.53
N LEU A 211 9.64 8.08 9.20
CA LEU A 211 8.85 7.16 8.38
C LEU A 211 7.59 6.72 9.12
N GLN A 212 6.44 6.92 8.46
CA GLN A 212 5.11 6.58 8.96
C GLN A 212 4.53 5.36 8.25
N VAL A 213 4.88 5.18 6.98
CA VAL A 213 4.44 4.05 6.15
C VAL A 213 5.65 3.43 5.47
N LEU A 214 5.82 2.13 5.67
CA LEU A 214 6.80 1.30 4.96
C LEU A 214 6.06 0.16 4.28
N GLU A 215 6.09 0.16 2.96
CA GLU A 215 5.58 -0.90 2.09
C GLU A 215 6.75 -1.52 1.33
N CYS A 216 7.11 -2.74 1.73
CA CYS A 216 8.25 -3.49 1.19
C CYS A 216 7.88 -4.96 0.91
N SER A 217 6.58 -5.23 0.75
CA SER A 217 6.06 -6.56 0.44
C SER A 217 6.51 -7.07 -0.94
N SER A 218 6.30 -8.36 -1.19
CA SER A 218 6.57 -9.00 -2.48
C SER A 218 8.00 -8.75 -2.96
N ASN A 219 8.95 -9.00 -2.06
CA ASN A 219 10.38 -8.85 -2.29
C ASN A 219 11.10 -10.17 -1.91
N ARG A 220 12.41 -10.12 -1.65
CA ARG A 220 13.22 -11.28 -1.27
C ARG A 220 14.01 -11.01 0.01
N LEU A 221 13.49 -10.14 0.87
CA LEU A 221 14.13 -9.73 2.12
C LEU A 221 14.26 -10.94 3.06
N THR A 222 15.45 -11.14 3.59
CA THR A 222 15.74 -12.22 4.57
C THR A 222 15.78 -11.70 6.00
N SER A 223 15.98 -10.39 6.15
CA SER A 223 15.92 -9.64 7.40
C SER A 223 15.40 -8.24 7.11
N LEU A 224 14.79 -7.62 8.11
CA LEU A 224 14.30 -6.26 8.06
C LEU A 224 14.41 -5.68 9.47
N ASP A 225 15.24 -4.66 9.64
CA ASP A 225 15.41 -3.99 10.93
C ASP A 225 14.60 -2.68 10.97
N VAL A 226 13.55 -2.68 11.78
CA VAL A 226 12.63 -1.54 11.94
C VAL A 226 12.63 -0.97 13.36
N HIS A 227 13.45 -1.48 14.28
CA HIS A 227 13.30 -1.17 15.71
C HIS A 227 13.43 0.32 16.05
N VAL A 228 14.15 1.09 15.22
CA VAL A 228 14.34 2.54 15.36
C VAL A 228 13.22 3.40 14.77
N LEU A 229 12.29 2.81 14.01
CA LEU A 229 11.25 3.55 13.28
C LEU A 229 10.05 3.87 14.18
N THR A 230 10.25 4.53 15.31
CA THR A 230 9.20 4.74 16.32
C THR A 230 8.01 5.59 15.85
N ALA A 231 8.16 6.32 14.74
CA ALA A 231 7.07 7.06 14.09
C ALA A 231 6.12 6.17 13.27
N LEU A 232 6.54 4.94 12.93
CA LEU A 232 5.85 4.05 12.01
C LEU A 232 4.43 3.74 12.49
N LYS A 233 3.48 3.87 11.55
CA LYS A 233 2.05 3.60 11.74
C LYS A 233 1.62 2.36 10.98
N ASN A 234 2.15 2.16 9.79
CA ASN A 234 1.83 1.01 8.96
C ASN A 234 3.11 0.34 8.47
N LEU A 235 3.21 -0.96 8.69
CA LEU A 235 4.27 -1.81 8.19
C LEU A 235 3.67 -2.94 7.36
N TYR A 236 4.05 -2.97 6.09
CA TYR A 236 3.70 -4.02 5.15
C TYR A 236 5.00 -4.67 4.65
N CYS A 237 5.20 -5.93 5.04
CA CYS A 237 6.38 -6.71 4.74
C CYS A 237 6.05 -8.16 4.35
N GLN A 238 4.80 -8.40 3.97
CA GLN A 238 4.32 -9.70 3.52
C GLN A 238 5.00 -10.18 2.24
N ASP A 239 4.92 -11.49 1.96
CA ASP A 239 5.57 -12.14 0.81
C ASP A 239 7.08 -11.81 0.71
N ASN A 240 7.80 -12.23 1.74
CA ASN A 240 9.24 -12.11 1.85
C ASN A 240 9.83 -13.42 2.41
N LYS A 241 11.08 -13.38 2.90
CA LYS A 241 11.77 -14.54 3.47
C LYS A 241 12.26 -14.25 4.90
N LEU A 242 11.57 -13.36 5.61
CA LEU A 242 11.93 -12.96 6.97
C LEU A 242 11.81 -14.15 7.92
N THR A 243 12.86 -14.36 8.71
CA THR A 243 12.90 -15.43 9.74
C THR A 243 12.65 -14.90 11.15
N SER A 244 12.81 -13.58 11.33
CA SER A 244 12.54 -12.83 12.56
C SER A 244 12.12 -11.41 12.20
N LEU A 245 11.29 -10.80 13.04
CA LEU A 245 10.89 -9.41 12.93
C LEU A 245 10.74 -8.81 14.33
N ASP A 246 11.53 -7.78 14.66
CA ASP A 246 11.43 -7.08 15.94
C ASP A 246 10.63 -5.80 15.81
N VAL A 247 9.39 -5.84 16.30
CA VAL A 247 8.46 -4.71 16.30
C VAL A 247 8.26 -4.11 17.70
N ARG A 248 8.94 -4.59 18.75
CA ARG A 248 8.59 -4.29 20.14
C ARG A 248 8.68 -2.80 20.51
N GLY A 249 9.49 -2.02 19.78
CA GLY A 249 9.64 -0.58 19.94
C GLY A 249 8.57 0.25 19.22
N LEU A 250 7.77 -0.34 18.34
CA LEU A 250 6.82 0.34 17.46
C LEU A 250 5.46 0.56 18.13
N THR A 251 5.44 1.14 19.34
CA THR A 251 4.21 1.24 20.16
C THR A 251 3.09 2.08 19.51
N GLY A 252 3.42 2.88 18.49
CA GLY A 252 2.48 3.65 17.70
C GLY A 252 1.94 2.94 16.45
N LEU A 253 2.35 1.71 16.18
CA LEU A 253 1.96 0.92 15.01
C LEU A 253 0.48 0.56 15.07
N ARG A 254 -0.23 0.77 13.95
CA ARG A 254 -1.66 0.53 13.78
C ARG A 254 -1.93 -0.67 12.87
N THR A 255 -1.08 -0.86 11.86
CA THR A 255 -1.19 -1.97 10.90
C THR A 255 0.15 -2.69 10.81
N LEU A 256 0.11 -4.02 10.99
CA LEU A 256 1.26 -4.90 10.77
C LEU A 256 0.85 -6.07 9.90
N PHE A 257 1.27 -6.06 8.64
CA PHE A 257 1.15 -7.20 7.73
C PHE A 257 2.54 -7.81 7.50
N CYS A 258 2.69 -9.04 7.97
CA CYS A 258 3.92 -9.83 7.93
C CYS A 258 3.65 -11.28 7.53
N ASN A 259 2.50 -11.53 6.89
CA ASN A 259 2.14 -12.84 6.35
C ASN A 259 3.09 -13.30 5.24
N ASP A 260 3.00 -14.58 4.89
CA ASP A 260 3.80 -15.20 3.82
C ASP A 260 5.30 -14.97 4.02
N ASN A 261 5.76 -15.29 5.22
CA ASN A 261 7.16 -15.20 5.63
C ASN A 261 7.58 -16.53 6.29
N ARG A 262 8.68 -16.51 7.06
CA ARG A 262 9.23 -17.69 7.75
C ARG A 262 9.42 -17.42 9.25
N LEU A 263 8.59 -16.55 9.82
CA LEU A 263 8.64 -16.16 11.22
C LEU A 263 8.29 -17.36 12.10
N THR A 264 9.10 -17.60 13.14
CA THR A 264 8.84 -18.65 14.14
C THR A 264 8.28 -18.10 15.45
N ALA A 265 8.44 -16.79 15.67
CA ALA A 265 7.91 -16.06 16.80
C ALA A 265 7.64 -14.61 16.40
N LEU A 266 6.68 -13.98 17.07
CA LEU A 266 6.35 -12.57 16.90
C LEU A 266 5.89 -12.01 18.25
N ASP A 267 6.52 -10.93 18.73
CA ASP A 267 6.18 -10.28 20.00
C ASP A 267 5.45 -8.95 19.75
N VAL A 268 4.12 -8.98 19.91
CA VAL A 268 3.23 -7.84 19.67
C VAL A 268 2.70 -7.21 20.96
N ARG A 269 3.10 -7.70 22.15
CA ARG A 269 2.45 -7.36 23.44
C ARG A 269 2.46 -5.88 23.79
N ARG A 270 3.41 -5.11 23.24
CA ARG A 270 3.54 -3.65 23.49
C ARG A 270 2.89 -2.79 22.41
N LEU A 271 2.31 -3.39 21.37
CA LEU A 271 1.69 -2.68 20.25
C LEU A 271 0.25 -2.30 20.57
N THR A 272 0.02 -1.58 21.68
CA THR A 272 -1.34 -1.30 22.17
C THR A 272 -2.18 -0.41 21.25
N ALA A 273 -1.56 0.24 20.26
CA ALA A 273 -2.24 0.99 19.19
C ALA A 273 -2.63 0.14 17.97
N LEU A 274 -2.28 -1.16 17.95
CA LEU A 274 -2.49 -2.05 16.82
C LEU A 274 -3.99 -2.29 16.60
N GLN A 275 -4.41 -2.08 15.35
CA GLN A 275 -5.79 -2.22 14.89
C GLN A 275 -5.95 -3.41 13.95
N LYS A 276 -4.91 -3.69 13.15
CA LYS A 276 -4.88 -4.81 12.21
C LYS A 276 -3.56 -5.55 12.32
N LEU A 277 -3.65 -6.87 12.49
CA LEU A 277 -2.52 -7.78 12.50
C LEU A 277 -2.79 -8.89 11.49
N ASP A 278 -1.89 -9.02 10.52
CA ASP A 278 -1.80 -10.20 9.68
C ASP A 278 -0.43 -10.84 9.84
N CYS A 279 -0.41 -11.99 10.50
CA CYS A 279 0.76 -12.85 10.65
C CYS A 279 0.51 -14.27 10.12
N SER A 280 -0.48 -14.41 9.22
CA SER A 280 -0.82 -15.67 8.58
C SER A 280 0.35 -16.26 7.77
N SER A 281 0.27 -17.54 7.38
CA SER A 281 1.27 -18.19 6.51
C SER A 281 2.71 -18.01 7.00
N ASN A 282 2.95 -18.42 8.24
CA ASN A 282 4.26 -18.40 8.90
C ASN A 282 4.49 -19.73 9.65
N ALA A 283 5.45 -19.77 10.57
CA ALA A 283 5.74 -20.92 11.42
C ALA A 283 5.62 -20.59 12.91
N ILE A 284 4.75 -19.63 13.27
CA ILE A 284 4.61 -19.12 14.64
C ILE A 284 3.95 -20.18 15.52
N ALA A 285 4.62 -20.56 16.61
CA ALA A 285 4.12 -21.58 17.54
C ALA A 285 3.24 -21.00 18.67
N SER A 286 3.43 -19.72 19.00
CA SER A 286 2.66 -19.02 20.03
C SER A 286 2.65 -17.53 19.74
N ILE A 287 1.51 -16.88 19.97
CA ILE A 287 1.37 -15.43 19.90
C ILE A 287 0.57 -14.93 21.11
N ASP A 288 1.03 -13.84 21.72
CA ASP A 288 0.34 -13.21 22.86
C ASP A 288 -0.24 -11.86 22.40
N VAL A 289 -1.55 -11.87 22.19
CA VAL A 289 -2.33 -10.70 21.75
C VAL A 289 -3.09 -10.04 22.91
N ARG A 290 -2.90 -10.50 24.15
CA ARG A 290 -3.65 -9.98 25.30
C ARG A 290 -3.34 -8.49 25.52
N GLY A 291 -4.38 -7.73 25.85
CA GLY A 291 -4.25 -6.29 26.07
C GLY A 291 -4.22 -5.45 24.79
N LEU A 292 -4.28 -6.05 23.59
CA LEU A 292 -4.45 -5.34 22.32
C LEU A 292 -5.91 -4.93 22.10
N THR A 293 -6.50 -4.21 23.05
CA THR A 293 -7.95 -3.92 23.11
C THR A 293 -8.50 -3.14 21.91
N GLY A 294 -7.63 -2.50 21.12
CA GLY A 294 -7.95 -1.80 19.89
C GLY A 294 -7.83 -2.64 18.61
N LEU A 295 -7.51 -3.94 18.72
CA LEU A 295 -7.37 -4.84 17.58
C LEU A 295 -8.77 -5.22 17.03
N HIS A 296 -9.04 -4.87 15.78
CA HIS A 296 -10.31 -5.18 15.11
C HIS A 296 -10.16 -6.36 14.13
N THR A 297 -8.96 -6.58 13.61
CA THR A 297 -8.68 -7.63 12.62
C THR A 297 -7.44 -8.43 13.03
N LEU A 298 -7.60 -9.74 13.15
CA LEU A 298 -6.51 -10.68 13.41
C LEU A 298 -6.57 -11.85 12.42
N TYR A 299 -5.58 -11.89 11.53
CA TYR A 299 -5.25 -13.06 10.73
C TYR A 299 -3.99 -13.72 11.30
N CYS A 300 -4.13 -14.97 11.73
CA CYS A 300 -3.06 -15.79 12.28
C CYS A 300 -3.17 -17.25 11.82
N ASP A 301 -3.92 -17.48 10.75
CA ASP A 301 -4.08 -18.76 10.10
C ASP A 301 -2.78 -19.28 9.48
N ASN A 302 -2.76 -20.55 9.10
CA ASN A 302 -1.62 -21.23 8.49
C ASN A 302 -0.31 -21.02 9.29
N ASN A 303 -0.36 -21.42 10.55
CA ASN A 303 0.73 -21.30 11.51
C ASN A 303 0.86 -22.60 12.32
N ARG A 304 1.51 -22.56 13.49
CA ARG A 304 1.71 -23.71 14.38
C ARG A 304 1.15 -23.47 15.77
N LEU A 305 0.15 -22.60 15.90
CA LEU A 305 -0.42 -22.21 17.19
C LEU A 305 -1.10 -23.41 17.84
N THR A 306 -0.74 -23.71 19.09
CA THR A 306 -1.41 -24.74 19.91
C THR A 306 -2.46 -24.15 20.85
N SER A 307 -2.38 -22.85 21.11
CA SER A 307 -3.33 -22.10 21.92
C SER A 307 -3.40 -20.67 21.41
N LEU A 308 -4.57 -20.05 21.55
CA LEU A 308 -4.79 -18.65 21.22
C LEU A 308 -5.75 -18.05 22.26
N ASP A 309 -5.26 -17.03 22.99
CA ASP A 309 -6.06 -16.28 23.96
C ASP A 309 -6.43 -14.91 23.38
N VAL A 310 -7.69 -14.77 22.98
CA VAL A 310 -8.28 -13.54 22.44
C VAL A 310 -9.17 -12.82 23.45
N GLN A 311 -9.17 -13.26 24.71
CA GLN A 311 -10.04 -12.67 25.73
C GLN A 311 -9.68 -11.20 25.99
N GLY A 312 -10.70 -10.36 26.14
CA GLY A 312 -10.55 -8.91 26.33
C GLY A 312 -10.27 -8.12 25.05
N LEU A 313 -10.21 -8.76 23.88
CA LEU A 313 -10.15 -8.08 22.58
C LEU A 313 -11.53 -7.56 22.17
N THR A 314 -12.09 -6.64 22.96
CA THR A 314 -13.50 -6.20 22.84
C THR A 314 -13.83 -5.52 21.51
N ALA A 315 -12.82 -5.03 20.78
CA ALA A 315 -12.97 -4.41 19.47
C ALA A 315 -12.81 -5.40 18.30
N LEU A 316 -12.49 -6.68 18.56
CA LEU A 316 -12.18 -7.67 17.53
C LEU A 316 -13.44 -7.99 16.72
N GLN A 317 -13.40 -7.68 15.43
CA GLN A 317 -14.48 -7.89 14.46
C GLN A 317 -14.21 -9.12 13.61
N LEU A 318 -12.96 -9.36 13.24
CA LEU A 318 -12.57 -10.46 12.37
C LEU A 318 -11.42 -11.23 13.01
N LEU A 319 -11.66 -12.54 13.21
CA LEU A 319 -10.65 -13.49 13.66
C LEU A 319 -10.55 -14.64 12.67
N VAL A 320 -9.38 -14.80 12.05
CA VAL A 320 -9.05 -15.97 11.24
C VAL A 320 -7.83 -16.65 11.86
N CYS A 321 -8.05 -17.87 12.34
CA CYS A 321 -7.06 -18.69 13.02
C CYS A 321 -7.10 -20.15 12.54
N SER A 322 -7.59 -20.36 11.32
CA SER A 322 -7.63 -21.68 10.67
C SER A 322 -6.22 -22.24 10.46
N ASP A 323 -6.12 -23.50 10.08
CA ASP A 323 -4.84 -24.13 9.70
C ASP A 323 -3.76 -23.99 10.77
N ASN A 324 -4.14 -24.40 11.99
CA ASN A 324 -3.30 -24.36 13.18
C ASN A 324 -3.44 -25.69 13.96
N GLN A 325 -3.04 -25.71 15.23
CA GLN A 325 -3.09 -26.90 16.10
C GLN A 325 -3.90 -26.63 17.38
N LEU A 326 -4.85 -25.69 17.33
CA LEU A 326 -5.67 -25.31 18.48
C LEU A 326 -6.57 -26.47 18.91
N THR A 327 -6.61 -26.76 20.21
CA THR A 327 -7.53 -27.74 20.80
C THR A 327 -8.73 -27.10 21.51
N ALA A 328 -8.65 -25.80 21.75
CA ALA A 328 -9.72 -24.98 22.30
C ALA A 328 -9.56 -23.54 21.80
N LEU A 329 -10.69 -22.85 21.70
CA LEU A 329 -10.75 -21.43 21.43
C LEU A 329 -11.88 -20.84 22.28
N ASN A 330 -11.59 -19.75 22.99
CA ASN A 330 -12.60 -19.03 23.77
C ASN A 330 -12.86 -17.67 23.13
N VAL A 331 -14.06 -17.52 22.58
CA VAL A 331 -14.57 -16.28 21.96
C VAL A 331 -15.63 -15.58 22.82
N GLN A 332 -15.77 -15.99 24.08
CA GLN A 332 -16.70 -15.35 25.00
C GLN A 332 -16.31 -13.88 25.20
N ASP A 333 -17.32 -13.03 25.39
CA ASP A 333 -17.17 -11.60 25.69
C ASP A 333 -16.39 -10.82 24.62
N LEU A 334 -16.53 -11.25 23.35
CA LEU A 334 -16.11 -10.52 22.15
C LEU A 334 -17.33 -9.89 21.45
N PRO A 335 -17.91 -8.79 21.99
CA PRO A 335 -19.20 -8.26 21.54
C PRO A 335 -19.16 -7.71 20.10
N ALA A 336 -17.98 -7.34 19.60
CA ALA A 336 -17.80 -6.82 18.26
C ALA A 336 -17.54 -7.90 17.21
N LEU A 337 -17.42 -9.19 17.59
CA LEU A 337 -17.02 -10.24 16.67
C LEU A 337 -18.08 -10.46 15.59
N GLN A 338 -17.66 -10.32 14.34
CA GLN A 338 -18.51 -10.41 13.17
C GLN A 338 -18.21 -11.64 12.31
N ALA A 339 -16.93 -11.98 12.17
CA ALA A 339 -16.48 -13.06 11.32
C ALA A 339 -15.41 -13.90 12.03
N LEU A 340 -15.53 -15.22 11.92
CA LEU A 340 -14.73 -16.17 12.65
C LEU A 340 -14.38 -17.39 11.78
N GLY A 341 -13.09 -17.56 11.45
CA GLY A 341 -12.56 -18.75 10.80
C GLY A 341 -11.64 -19.51 11.75
N PHE A 342 -11.93 -20.79 12.00
CA PHE A 342 -11.12 -21.66 12.87
C PHE A 342 -11.04 -23.11 12.38
N GLN A 343 -11.52 -23.40 11.17
CA GLN A 343 -11.38 -24.71 10.54
C GLN A 343 -9.92 -25.17 10.47
N HIS A 344 -9.65 -26.44 10.22
CA HIS A 344 -8.28 -26.96 10.11
C HIS A 344 -7.47 -26.78 11.41
N ASN A 345 -8.12 -27.08 12.53
CA ASN A 345 -7.52 -27.14 13.86
C ASN A 345 -7.73 -28.53 14.49
N ARG A 346 -7.34 -28.71 15.75
CA ARG A 346 -7.56 -29.95 16.51
C ARG A 346 -8.73 -29.81 17.49
N LEU A 347 -9.80 -29.16 17.04
CA LEU A 347 -10.98 -28.87 17.85
C LEU A 347 -11.92 -30.09 17.87
N GLU A 348 -12.09 -30.67 19.04
CA GLU A 348 -13.08 -31.73 19.28
C GLU A 348 -14.48 -31.14 19.51
N GLU A 349 -15.50 -32.00 19.51
CA GLU A 349 -16.93 -31.60 19.58
C GLU A 349 -17.23 -30.66 20.75
N ASP A 350 -16.73 -30.98 21.94
CA ASP A 350 -16.89 -30.13 23.13
C ASP A 350 -16.31 -28.72 22.94
N ALA A 351 -15.20 -28.59 22.21
CA ALA A 351 -14.61 -27.29 21.91
C ALA A 351 -15.48 -26.52 20.91
N LEU A 352 -16.01 -27.20 19.88
CA LEU A 352 -16.95 -26.61 18.93
C LEU A 352 -18.23 -26.12 19.63
N ILE A 353 -18.81 -26.94 20.51
CA ILE A 353 -19.98 -26.59 21.32
C ILE A 353 -19.72 -25.33 22.14
N ARG A 354 -18.55 -25.25 22.82
CA ARG A 354 -18.17 -24.06 23.60
C ARG A 354 -18.07 -22.83 22.71
N ILE A 355 -17.39 -22.93 21.56
CA ILE A 355 -17.26 -21.80 20.61
C ILE A 355 -18.64 -21.30 20.18
N LEU A 356 -19.52 -22.18 19.72
CA LEU A 356 -20.87 -21.83 19.24
C LEU A 356 -21.71 -21.17 20.34
N ASN A 357 -21.66 -21.70 21.56
CA ASN A 357 -22.36 -21.12 22.70
C ASN A 357 -21.79 -19.77 23.13
N SER A 358 -20.49 -19.54 22.92
CA SER A 358 -19.80 -18.29 23.26
C SER A 358 -19.92 -17.19 22.20
N LEU A 359 -20.44 -17.49 21.00
CA LEU A 359 -20.67 -16.48 19.97
C LEU A 359 -21.57 -15.35 20.51
N PRO A 360 -21.27 -14.07 20.20
CA PRO A 360 -22.07 -12.95 20.65
C PRO A 360 -23.44 -12.91 19.97
N ASP A 361 -24.45 -12.39 20.68
CA ASP A 361 -25.76 -12.09 20.12
C ASP A 361 -25.67 -10.88 19.18
N ARG A 362 -25.85 -11.11 17.88
CA ARG A 362 -25.80 -10.06 16.87
C ARG A 362 -27.20 -9.45 16.71
N LYS A 363 -27.52 -8.48 17.58
CA LYS A 363 -28.73 -7.64 17.52
C LYS A 363 -28.68 -6.58 16.41
N THR A 364 -27.96 -6.87 15.33
CA THR A 364 -27.73 -6.01 14.18
C THR A 364 -28.37 -6.64 12.94
N ASP A 365 -28.71 -5.83 11.94
CA ASP A 365 -29.22 -6.34 10.65
C ASP A 365 -28.16 -7.14 9.87
N GLU A 366 -26.89 -6.96 10.20
CA GLU A 366 -25.78 -7.72 9.62
C GLU A 366 -25.57 -9.05 10.34
N GLU A 367 -25.53 -10.13 9.57
CA GLU A 367 -25.33 -11.50 10.04
C GLU A 367 -23.86 -11.80 10.41
N GLY A 368 -23.69 -12.69 11.39
CA GLY A 368 -22.43 -13.35 11.74
C GLY A 368 -22.00 -14.37 10.72
N LEU A 369 -20.70 -14.48 10.48
CA LEU A 369 -20.14 -15.51 9.61
C LEU A 369 -19.14 -16.36 10.40
N ALA A 370 -19.40 -17.65 10.56
CA ALA A 370 -18.43 -18.57 11.11
C ALA A 370 -18.17 -19.74 10.16
N VAL A 371 -16.90 -20.06 9.93
CA VAL A 371 -16.48 -21.25 9.17
C VAL A 371 -16.06 -22.32 10.18
N LEU A 372 -16.85 -23.39 10.27
CA LEU A 372 -16.71 -24.40 11.32
C LEU A 372 -15.69 -25.48 10.98
N TYR A 373 -15.73 -25.94 9.74
CA TYR A 373 -14.90 -27.03 9.23
C TYR A 373 -14.78 -26.92 7.70
N SER A 374 -13.86 -27.68 7.13
CA SER A 374 -13.74 -27.84 5.68
C SER A 374 -14.14 -29.22 5.21
N GLU A 375 -14.50 -29.32 3.94
CA GLU A 375 -14.75 -30.57 3.25
C GLU A 375 -13.54 -31.52 3.39
N GLY A 376 -13.79 -32.77 3.78
CA GLY A 376 -12.75 -33.75 4.07
C GLY A 376 -12.17 -33.71 5.49
N GLU A 377 -12.46 -32.68 6.30
CA GLU A 377 -12.13 -32.73 7.73
C GLU A 377 -12.95 -33.83 8.43
N LYS A 378 -12.25 -34.66 9.21
CA LYS A 378 -12.91 -35.66 10.06
C LYS A 378 -13.47 -34.94 11.29
N LEU A 379 -14.66 -34.38 11.17
CA LEU A 379 -15.47 -34.06 12.34
C LEU A 379 -15.66 -35.34 13.19
N PRO A 380 -15.79 -35.22 14.53
CA PRO A 380 -16.11 -36.35 15.40
C PRO A 380 -17.38 -37.05 14.88
N LYS A 381 -17.22 -38.27 14.35
CA LYS A 381 -18.27 -38.97 13.60
C LYS A 381 -19.33 -39.56 14.51
N GLU A 382 -20.60 -39.46 14.08
CA GLU A 382 -21.38 -40.68 13.84
C GLU A 382 -21.60 -40.85 12.33
N SER A 383 -21.72 -42.11 11.92
CA SER A 383 -21.74 -42.59 10.54
C SER A 383 -22.64 -41.80 9.57
N GLY A 384 -22.03 -41.22 8.53
CA GLY A 384 -22.72 -40.92 7.26
C GLY A 384 -23.36 -39.53 7.10
N SER A 385 -23.24 -38.62 8.07
CA SER A 385 -23.69 -37.22 7.94
C SER A 385 -22.55 -36.24 8.26
N ALA A 386 -22.51 -35.09 7.57
CA ALA A 386 -21.41 -34.12 7.58
C ALA A 386 -21.30 -33.23 8.83
N VAL A 387 -22.04 -33.50 9.92
CA VAL A 387 -22.05 -32.64 11.13
C VAL A 387 -22.02 -33.51 12.39
N PRO A 388 -21.38 -33.09 13.52
CA PRO A 388 -21.40 -33.84 14.77
C PRO A 388 -22.84 -34.11 15.22
N ALA A 389 -23.10 -35.35 15.63
CA ALA A 389 -24.45 -35.89 15.75
C ALA A 389 -25.11 -35.66 17.11
N SER A 390 -24.37 -35.18 18.12
CA SER A 390 -24.89 -35.05 19.49
C SER A 390 -26.03 -34.03 19.58
N ALA A 391 -26.94 -34.27 20.53
CA ALA A 391 -28.03 -33.35 20.81
C ALA A 391 -27.48 -32.00 21.31
N GLU A 392 -26.37 -32.04 22.05
CA GLU A 392 -25.67 -30.87 22.59
C GLU A 392 -25.09 -29.99 21.46
N PHE A 393 -24.46 -30.61 20.46
CA PHE A 393 -23.98 -29.88 19.28
C PHE A 393 -25.12 -29.24 18.50
N ARG A 394 -26.19 -29.98 18.20
CA ARG A 394 -27.36 -29.45 17.49
C ARG A 394 -28.00 -28.28 18.25
N ALA A 395 -28.09 -28.37 19.58
CA ALA A 395 -28.59 -27.30 20.42
C ALA A 395 -27.69 -26.05 20.35
N ALA A 396 -26.36 -26.22 20.44
CA ALA A 396 -25.41 -25.11 20.32
C ALA A 396 -25.43 -24.46 18.93
N PHE A 397 -25.52 -25.26 17.86
CA PHE A 397 -25.67 -24.79 16.48
C PHE A 397 -26.95 -23.95 16.30
N LYS A 398 -28.09 -24.44 16.82
CA LYS A 398 -29.36 -23.71 16.78
C LYS A 398 -29.28 -22.41 17.58
N ALA A 399 -28.65 -22.43 18.75
CA ALA A 399 -28.44 -21.23 19.56
C ALA A 399 -27.58 -20.18 18.83
N ALA A 400 -26.52 -20.60 18.14
CA ALA A 400 -25.71 -19.71 17.32
C ALA A 400 -26.52 -19.06 16.17
N LYS A 401 -27.34 -19.85 15.46
CA LYS A 401 -28.26 -19.31 14.42
C LYS A 401 -29.27 -18.32 14.99
N GLN A 402 -29.82 -18.57 16.18
CA GLN A 402 -30.73 -17.64 16.87
C GLN A 402 -30.06 -16.32 17.25
N LYS A 403 -28.75 -16.32 17.47
CA LYS A 403 -27.90 -15.13 17.67
C LYS A 403 -27.52 -14.43 16.36
N ASN A 404 -28.21 -14.75 15.26
CA ASN A 404 -27.99 -14.21 13.91
C ASN A 404 -26.63 -14.57 13.31
N TRP A 405 -26.13 -15.80 13.52
CA TRP A 405 -24.93 -16.33 12.88
C TRP A 405 -25.25 -17.33 11.76
N LYS A 406 -24.67 -17.11 10.59
CA LYS A 406 -24.54 -18.10 9.52
C LYS A 406 -23.27 -18.92 9.71
N LEU A 407 -23.43 -20.23 9.56
CA LEU A 407 -22.41 -21.23 9.86
C LEU A 407 -22.10 -21.96 8.56
N TYR A 408 -20.84 -21.96 8.16
CA TYR A 408 -20.38 -22.44 6.86
C TYR A 408 -19.43 -23.62 7.00
N MET A 409 -19.46 -24.46 5.98
CA MET A 409 -18.41 -25.41 5.64
C MET A 409 -17.62 -24.85 4.45
N GLN A 410 -16.29 -24.90 4.52
CA GLN A 410 -15.43 -24.53 3.40
C GLN A 410 -15.31 -25.72 2.42
N THR A 411 -15.54 -25.51 1.13
CA THR A 411 -15.39 -26.54 0.08
C THR A 411 -13.93 -26.64 -0.39
N GLU A 412 -13.59 -27.71 -1.11
CA GLU A 412 -12.22 -27.89 -1.65
C GLU A 412 -11.77 -26.74 -2.57
N ASP A 413 -12.71 -26.07 -3.25
CA ASP A 413 -12.45 -24.92 -4.13
C ASP A 413 -12.27 -23.59 -3.36
N GLY A 414 -12.39 -23.62 -2.02
CA GLY A 414 -12.27 -22.45 -1.14
C GLY A 414 -13.56 -21.66 -0.94
N ASP A 415 -14.64 -22.04 -1.61
CA ASP A 415 -15.97 -21.46 -1.43
C ASP A 415 -16.64 -21.90 -0.12
N GLY A 416 -17.59 -21.12 0.38
CA GLY A 416 -18.35 -21.44 1.59
C GLY A 416 -19.75 -21.97 1.26
N THR A 417 -20.09 -23.17 1.71
CA THR A 417 -21.48 -23.67 1.70
C THR A 417 -22.11 -23.53 3.08
N GLU A 418 -23.26 -22.86 3.17
CA GLU A 418 -23.97 -22.71 4.44
C GLU A 418 -24.48 -24.08 4.93
N ILE A 419 -24.18 -24.42 6.18
CA ILE A 419 -24.58 -25.69 6.79
C ILE A 419 -26.08 -25.63 7.11
N GLN A 420 -26.80 -26.65 6.63
CA GLN A 420 -28.20 -26.89 6.95
C GLN A 420 -28.30 -28.18 7.76
N LEU A 421 -28.73 -28.07 9.02
CA LEU A 421 -29.08 -29.23 9.83
C LEU A 421 -30.57 -29.55 9.61
N GLN A 422 -30.90 -30.78 9.22
CA GLN A 422 -32.30 -31.22 9.14
C GLN A 422 -32.88 -31.26 10.57
N GLU A 423 -34.06 -30.66 10.75
CA GLU A 423 -34.84 -30.79 11.98
C GLU A 423 -35.44 -32.21 12.02
N GLU A 424 -35.09 -33.01 13.04
CA GLU A 424 -35.80 -34.26 13.36
C GLU A 424 -37.05 -34.00 14.19
#